data_AF-A0A7C4D1S0-F1
#
_entry.id   AF-A0A7C4D1S0-F1
#
_cell.length_a   1.000
_cell.length_b   1.000
_cell.length_c   1.000
_cell.angle_alpha   90.00
_cell.angle_beta   90.00
_cell.angle_gamma   90.00
#
_symmetry.space_group_name_H-M   'P 1'
#
loop_
_entity.id
_entity.type
_entity.pdbx_description
1 polymer ?
#
loop_
_entity_poly.entity_id
_entity_poly.type
_entity_poly.pdbx_seq_one_letter_code
_entity_poly.pdbx_strand_id
1 'polypeptide(L)'
;MRRLLQLSALAFAVLAWAAITITNITEWRIVAMGSPLVKLGNSSISPVSATGWYVYDGLNVTRYSLCFIPGWEERYDVGVLGRRIPVLSASLCREEQVGAAGYRIYLGGQLQVSDTQVCGPPVQLPAALSWWTTASSGYWVLTTARFTVDSVKVRQFINFTAKPMT
;
A
#
# COMPACT_ATOMS: atom_id res chain seq x y z
N MET A 1 51.68 15.46 45.29
CA MET A 1 51.58 14.23 44.45
C MET A 1 50.18 13.60 44.44
N ARG A 2 49.53 13.33 45.58
CA ARG A 2 48.19 12.69 45.63
C ARG A 2 47.08 13.39 44.83
N ARG A 3 47.04 14.73 44.81
CA ARG A 3 46.04 15.52 44.06
C ARG A 3 46.22 15.47 42.53
N LEU A 4 47.46 15.36 42.05
CA LEU A 4 47.76 15.26 40.60
C LEU A 4 47.32 13.91 40.03
N LEU A 5 47.51 12.83 40.81
CA LEU A 5 47.06 11.48 40.47
C LEU A 5 45.52 11.35 40.45
N GLN A 6 44.83 12.08 41.32
CA GLN A 6 43.36 12.12 41.32
C GLN A 6 42.80 12.87 40.11
N LEU A 7 43.43 13.97 39.70
CA LEU A 7 43.03 14.73 38.52
C LEU A 7 43.24 13.95 37.22
N SER A 8 44.35 13.21 37.10
CA SER A 8 44.60 12.37 35.91
C SER A 8 43.66 11.17 35.82
N ALA A 9 43.32 10.53 36.95
CA ALA A 9 42.36 9.44 36.98
C ALA A 9 40.94 9.91 36.60
N LEU A 10 40.54 11.10 37.06
CA LEU A 10 39.24 11.68 36.69
C LEU A 10 39.16 12.01 35.19
N ALA A 11 40.25 12.58 34.64
CA ALA A 11 40.32 12.89 33.22
C ALA A 11 40.22 11.63 32.34
N PHE A 12 40.89 10.54 32.73
CA PHE A 12 40.78 9.26 32.03
C PHE A 12 39.38 8.64 32.11
N ALA A 13 38.71 8.74 33.27
CA ALA A 13 37.36 8.23 33.44
C ALA A 13 36.34 8.99 32.56
N VAL A 14 36.48 10.32 32.46
CA VAL A 14 35.63 11.16 31.60
C VAL A 14 35.86 10.86 30.12
N LEU A 15 37.12 10.69 29.70
CA LEU A 15 37.46 10.34 28.32
C LEU A 15 36.97 8.93 27.93
N ALA A 16 37.07 7.96 28.84
CA ALA A 16 36.55 6.62 28.61
C ALA A 16 35.02 6.62 28.49
N TRP A 17 34.31 7.38 29.33
CA TRP A 17 32.86 7.55 29.24
C TRP A 17 32.43 8.22 27.92
N ALA A 18 33.15 9.26 27.49
CA ALA A 18 32.89 9.92 26.21
C ALA A 18 33.13 8.99 25.00
N ALA A 19 34.14 8.13 25.05
CA ALA A 19 34.40 7.14 24.00
C ALA A 19 33.30 6.06 23.93
N ILE A 20 32.77 5.64 25.07
CA ILE A 20 31.66 4.66 25.14
C ILE A 20 30.35 5.28 24.63
N THR A 21 30.08 6.56 24.90
CA THR A 21 28.86 7.22 24.39
C THR A 21 28.92 7.50 22.90
N ILE A 22 30.10 7.84 22.32
CA ILE A 22 30.25 8.06 20.88
C ILE A 22 30.10 6.74 20.09
N THR A 23 30.55 5.61 20.65
CA THR A 23 30.48 4.31 19.96
C THR A 23 29.12 3.62 20.07
N ASN A 24 28.24 4.08 20.97
CA ASN A 24 26.89 3.55 21.16
C ASN A 24 25.79 4.45 20.55
N ILE A 25 26.13 5.17 19.48
CA ILE A 25 25.11 5.77 18.61
C ILE A 25 24.70 4.68 17.63
N THR A 26 23.75 3.82 18.04
CA THR A 26 22.98 3.05 17.07
C THR A 26 22.21 4.07 16.23
N GLU A 27 22.77 4.46 15.07
CA GLU A 27 22.04 5.25 14.09
C GLU A 27 20.86 4.41 13.59
N TRP A 28 19.69 4.65 14.17
CA TRP A 28 18.42 4.23 13.59
C TRP A 28 18.16 5.10 12.37
N ARG A 29 18.82 4.76 11.26
CA ARG A 29 18.63 5.45 9.99
C ARG A 29 17.28 5.04 9.40
N ILE A 30 16.23 5.79 9.73
CA ILE A 30 14.93 5.67 9.08
C ILE A 30 15.04 6.38 7.72
N VAL A 31 15.41 5.61 6.68
CA VAL A 31 15.33 6.12 5.31
C VAL A 31 13.88 6.05 4.86
N ALA A 32 13.20 7.19 4.81
CA ALA A 32 11.89 7.29 4.17
C ALA A 32 12.05 7.10 2.65
N MET A 33 12.07 5.85 2.20
CA MET A 33 12.06 5.54 0.78
C MET A 33 10.63 5.62 0.26
N GLY A 34 10.43 6.38 -0.81
CA GLY A 34 9.16 6.41 -1.52
C GLY A 34 8.77 5.00 -1.98
N SER A 35 7.46 4.70 -1.96
CA SER A 35 6.95 3.40 -2.37
C SER A 35 7.48 2.93 -3.74
N PRO A 36 8.01 1.70 -3.85
CA PRO A 36 8.37 1.09 -5.14
C PRO A 36 7.16 0.89 -6.07
N LEU A 37 5.96 0.80 -5.51
CA LEU A 37 4.69 0.69 -6.23
C LEU A 37 4.04 2.08 -6.39
N VAL A 38 3.50 2.36 -7.56
CA VAL A 38 2.71 3.59 -7.80
C VAL A 38 1.29 3.17 -8.15
N LYS A 39 0.30 3.93 -7.68
CA LYS A 39 -1.11 3.71 -8.00
C LYS A 39 -1.56 4.93 -8.79
N LEU A 40 -1.73 4.76 -10.09
CA LEU A 40 -2.06 5.83 -11.02
C LEU A 40 -3.57 5.93 -11.18
N GLY A 41 -4.01 7.17 -11.41
CA GLY A 41 -5.42 7.56 -11.45
C GLY A 41 -6.16 7.24 -12.74
N ASN A 42 -7.46 7.42 -12.63
CA ASN A 42 -8.59 7.08 -13.50
C ASN A 42 -8.38 7.19 -15.03
N SER A 43 -8.68 6.10 -15.75
CA SER A 43 -8.87 6.07 -17.21
C SER A 43 -10.34 6.16 -17.65
N SER A 44 -11.29 6.14 -16.71
CA SER A 44 -12.74 6.18 -16.95
C SER A 44 -13.36 7.55 -16.67
N ILE A 45 -14.59 7.79 -17.13
CA ILE A 45 -15.27 9.09 -17.07
C ILE A 45 -15.59 9.48 -15.61
N SER A 46 -15.19 10.69 -15.20
CA SER A 46 -15.71 11.33 -13.99
C SER A 46 -17.16 11.80 -14.24
N PRO A 47 -18.13 11.58 -13.33
CA PRO A 47 -17.98 11.18 -11.93
C PRO A 47 -18.15 9.67 -11.67
N VAL A 48 -18.32 8.87 -12.73
CA VAL A 48 -18.66 7.43 -12.64
C VAL A 48 -17.53 6.61 -12.03
N SER A 49 -16.29 7.00 -12.29
CA SER A 49 -15.10 6.50 -11.60
C SER A 49 -14.30 7.67 -11.05
N ALA A 50 -13.66 7.49 -9.89
CA ALA A 50 -12.76 8.48 -9.31
C ALA A 50 -11.63 7.79 -8.54
N THR A 51 -10.46 8.46 -8.48
CA THR A 51 -9.33 8.00 -7.67
C THR A 51 -8.96 9.07 -6.65
N GLY A 52 -8.69 8.66 -5.42
CA GLY A 52 -8.24 9.57 -4.36
C GLY A 52 -7.36 8.87 -3.34
N TRP A 53 -6.82 9.66 -2.42
CA TRP A 53 -6.04 9.17 -1.29
C TRP A 53 -6.74 9.56 0.00
N TYR A 54 -6.73 8.66 0.98
CA TYR A 54 -7.13 8.98 2.33
C TYR A 54 -6.28 8.20 3.32
N VAL A 55 -6.16 8.75 4.53
CA VAL A 55 -5.47 8.09 5.63
C VAL A 55 -6.46 7.18 6.34
N TYR A 56 -6.07 5.92 6.54
CA TYR A 56 -6.83 4.95 7.33
C TYR A 56 -5.86 4.24 8.27
N ASP A 57 -6.11 4.32 9.56
CA ASP A 57 -5.27 3.70 10.60
C ASP A 57 -3.77 4.05 10.48
N GLY A 58 -3.47 5.31 10.21
CA GLY A 58 -2.09 5.79 10.00
C GLY A 58 -1.44 5.38 8.67
N LEU A 59 -2.15 4.67 7.80
CA LEU A 59 -1.66 4.20 6.50
C LEU A 59 -2.25 4.99 5.34
N ASN A 60 -1.45 5.19 4.29
CA ASN A 60 -1.91 5.80 3.04
C ASN A 60 -2.66 4.76 2.19
N VAL A 61 -3.97 4.93 2.07
CA VAL A 61 -4.85 4.06 1.28
C VAL A 61 -5.28 4.79 0.01
N THR A 62 -5.14 4.11 -1.11
CA THR A 62 -5.67 4.59 -2.39
C THR A 62 -7.09 4.11 -2.53
N ARG A 63 -8.02 5.02 -2.77
CA ARG A 63 -9.41 4.69 -3.04
C ARG A 63 -9.68 4.78 -4.54
N TYR A 64 -10.15 3.69 -5.11
CA TYR A 64 -10.85 3.67 -6.39
C TYR A 64 -12.34 3.64 -6.08
N SER A 65 -13.06 4.67 -6.52
CA SER A 65 -14.50 4.81 -6.30
C SER A 65 -15.24 4.61 -7.62
N LEU A 66 -16.41 3.96 -7.57
CA LEU A 66 -17.35 3.96 -8.68
C LEU A 66 -18.78 4.29 -8.23
N CYS A 67 -19.57 4.84 -9.14
CA CYS A 67 -21.01 4.93 -9.05
C CYS A 67 -21.64 3.94 -10.03
N PHE A 68 -22.67 3.19 -9.61
CA PHE A 68 -23.31 2.15 -10.43
C PHE A 68 -24.82 2.23 -10.46
N ILE A 69 -25.46 1.75 -11.53
CA ILE A 69 -26.92 1.56 -11.57
C ILE A 69 -27.29 0.26 -10.83
N PRO A 70 -28.17 0.30 -9.80
CA PRO A 70 -28.54 -0.91 -9.06
C PRO A 70 -29.03 -2.05 -9.96
N GLY A 71 -28.45 -3.24 -9.76
CA GLY A 71 -28.78 -4.46 -10.50
C GLY A 71 -28.14 -4.58 -11.88
N TRP A 72 -27.40 -3.58 -12.36
CA TRP A 72 -26.70 -3.64 -13.63
C TRP A 72 -25.29 -4.22 -13.44
N GLU A 73 -24.83 -4.98 -14.43
CA GLU A 73 -23.42 -5.36 -14.51
C GLU A 73 -22.64 -4.22 -15.16
N GLU A 74 -21.63 -3.74 -14.45
CA GLU A 74 -20.78 -2.65 -14.91
C GLU A 74 -19.31 -3.04 -14.84
N ARG A 75 -18.52 -2.49 -15.76
CA ARG A 75 -17.08 -2.70 -15.86
C ARG A 75 -16.38 -1.36 -16.11
N TYR A 76 -15.34 -1.09 -15.33
CA TYR A 76 -14.50 0.09 -15.51
C TYR A 76 -13.02 -0.25 -15.42
N ASP A 77 -12.21 0.45 -16.22
CA ASP A 77 -10.78 0.53 -15.99
C ASP A 77 -10.53 1.71 -15.03
N VAL A 78 -10.19 1.39 -13.79
CA VAL A 78 -10.17 2.34 -12.68
C VAL A 78 -8.80 2.95 -12.43
N GLY A 79 -7.75 2.36 -13.00
CA GLY A 79 -6.40 2.91 -12.92
C GLY A 79 -5.33 1.93 -13.38
N VAL A 80 -4.09 2.20 -12.97
CA VAL A 80 -2.92 1.37 -13.28
C VAL A 80 -2.07 1.22 -12.02
N LEU A 81 -1.65 -0.02 -11.71
CA LEU A 81 -0.54 -0.24 -10.78
C LEU A 81 0.77 -0.09 -11.54
N GLY A 82 1.50 0.98 -11.25
CA GLY A 82 2.82 1.27 -11.78
C GLY A 82 3.95 0.81 -10.86
N ARG A 83 5.19 0.92 -11.35
CA ARG A 83 6.42 0.58 -10.64
C ARG A 83 7.43 1.72 -10.74
N ARG A 84 8.17 1.99 -9.66
CA ARG A 84 9.34 2.90 -9.65
C ARG A 84 10.68 2.19 -9.83
N ILE A 85 10.68 0.86 -9.70
CA ILE A 85 11.85 0.01 -9.91
C ILE A 85 11.60 -0.96 -11.08
N PRO A 86 12.64 -1.41 -11.79
CA PRO A 86 12.53 -2.42 -12.83
C PRO A 86 12.02 -3.76 -12.28
N VAL A 87 11.32 -4.53 -13.11
CA VAL A 87 10.93 -5.94 -12.84
C VAL A 87 10.22 -6.13 -11.48
N LEU A 88 9.06 -5.49 -11.34
CA LEU A 88 8.20 -5.65 -10.17
C LEU A 88 6.92 -6.41 -10.55
N SER A 89 6.60 -7.45 -9.78
CA SER A 89 5.30 -8.12 -9.86
C SER A 89 4.51 -7.93 -8.58
N ALA A 90 3.20 -7.81 -8.70
CA ALA A 90 2.30 -7.71 -7.56
C ALA A 90 1.07 -8.60 -7.73
N SER A 91 0.55 -9.11 -6.62
CA SER A 91 -0.77 -9.70 -6.49
C SER A 91 -1.69 -8.77 -5.71
N LEU A 92 -2.99 -8.78 -6.00
CA LEU A 92 -3.97 -8.21 -5.08
C LEU A 92 -4.57 -9.31 -4.20
N CYS A 93 -4.78 -8.99 -2.94
CA CYS A 93 -5.42 -9.84 -1.95
C CYS A 93 -6.49 -9.06 -1.20
N ARG A 94 -7.69 -9.60 -1.07
CA ARG A 94 -8.74 -9.07 -0.20
C ARG A 94 -8.32 -9.23 1.26
N GLU A 95 -8.42 -8.14 1.99
CA GLU A 95 -8.27 -8.12 3.45
C GLU A 95 -9.65 -8.06 4.11
N GLU A 96 -10.55 -7.24 3.58
CA GLU A 96 -11.87 -7.03 4.15
C GLU A 96 -12.89 -6.64 3.08
N GLN A 97 -14.17 -6.89 3.37
CA GLN A 97 -15.30 -6.50 2.54
C GLN A 97 -16.48 -6.13 3.43
N VAL A 98 -17.24 -5.12 2.99
CA VAL A 98 -18.55 -4.80 3.55
C VAL A 98 -19.54 -4.60 2.41
N GLY A 99 -20.78 -5.06 2.62
CA GLY A 99 -21.84 -5.03 1.63
C GLY A 99 -21.87 -6.29 0.76
N ALA A 100 -23.05 -6.57 0.21
CA ALA A 100 -23.28 -7.70 -0.68
C ALA A 100 -23.23 -7.23 -2.14
N ALA A 101 -22.31 -7.80 -2.92
CA ALA A 101 -22.13 -7.49 -4.33
C ALA A 101 -21.47 -8.67 -5.04
N GLY A 102 -21.82 -8.88 -6.31
CA GLY A 102 -20.97 -9.62 -7.24
C GLY A 102 -19.90 -8.68 -7.76
N TYR A 103 -18.61 -9.02 -7.60
CA TYR A 103 -17.53 -8.19 -8.13
C TYR A 103 -16.34 -9.04 -8.54
N ARG A 104 -15.55 -8.48 -9.47
CA ARG A 104 -14.29 -9.07 -9.94
C ARG A 104 -13.29 -7.96 -10.21
N ILE A 105 -12.15 -8.00 -9.53
CA ILE A 105 -11.05 -7.06 -9.67
C ILE A 105 -9.92 -7.77 -10.39
N TYR A 106 -9.50 -7.19 -11.51
CA TYR A 106 -8.45 -7.71 -12.38
C TYR A 106 -7.22 -6.80 -12.34
N LEU A 107 -6.05 -7.41 -12.47
CA LEU A 107 -4.78 -6.74 -12.66
C LEU A 107 -4.12 -7.29 -13.92
N GLY A 108 -3.84 -6.44 -14.90
CA GLY A 108 -3.28 -6.87 -16.19
C GLY A 108 -4.10 -7.96 -16.87
N GLY A 109 -5.43 -7.90 -16.74
CA GLY A 109 -6.36 -8.89 -17.29
C GLY A 109 -6.48 -10.21 -16.50
N GLN A 110 -5.68 -10.41 -15.44
CA GLN A 110 -5.76 -11.60 -14.58
C GLN A 110 -6.69 -11.34 -13.40
N LEU A 111 -7.60 -12.27 -13.11
CA LEU A 111 -8.50 -12.17 -11.96
C LEU A 111 -7.66 -12.18 -10.67
N GLN A 112 -7.81 -11.15 -9.84
CA GLN A 112 -7.12 -11.06 -8.58
C GLN A 112 -8.03 -11.29 -7.38
N VAL A 113 -9.18 -10.63 -7.36
CA VAL A 113 -10.12 -10.70 -6.24
C VAL A 113 -11.53 -10.78 -6.78
N SER A 114 -12.37 -11.63 -6.18
CA SER A 114 -13.81 -11.65 -6.40
C SER A 114 -14.53 -11.89 -5.08
N ASP A 115 -15.85 -12.02 -5.11
CA ASP A 115 -16.66 -12.51 -4.00
C ASP A 115 -16.13 -13.82 -3.38
N THR A 116 -15.62 -14.72 -4.21
CA THR A 116 -15.12 -16.06 -3.86
C THR A 116 -13.59 -16.18 -3.85
N GLN A 117 -12.87 -15.39 -4.66
CA GLN A 117 -11.41 -15.41 -4.73
C GLN A 117 -10.78 -14.34 -3.83
N VAL A 118 -9.95 -14.78 -2.87
CA VAL A 118 -9.28 -13.86 -1.92
C VAL A 118 -8.02 -13.24 -2.52
N CYS A 119 -7.23 -13.98 -3.30
CA CYS A 119 -5.96 -13.50 -3.87
C CYS A 119 -5.76 -14.05 -5.28
N GLY A 120 -5.04 -13.31 -6.14
CA GLY A 120 -4.65 -13.76 -7.47
C GLY A 120 -3.17 -14.01 -7.67
N PRO A 121 -2.79 -14.50 -8.88
CA PRO A 121 -1.39 -14.72 -9.22
C PRO A 121 -0.63 -13.39 -9.36
N PRO A 122 0.70 -13.38 -9.14
CA PRO A 122 1.51 -12.19 -9.36
C PRO A 122 1.48 -11.74 -10.82
N VAL A 123 1.33 -10.44 -11.04
CA VAL A 123 1.28 -9.82 -12.38
C VAL A 123 2.43 -8.82 -12.51
N GLN A 124 3.13 -8.88 -13.64
CA GLN A 124 4.20 -7.93 -13.98
C GLN A 124 3.62 -6.52 -14.14
N LEU A 125 4.22 -5.55 -13.46
CA LEU A 125 3.82 -4.14 -13.50
C LEU A 125 4.63 -3.39 -14.59
N PRO A 126 4.16 -2.25 -15.14
CA PRO A 126 2.87 -1.65 -14.90
C PRO A 126 1.72 -2.48 -15.46
N ALA A 127 0.60 -2.53 -14.75
CA ALA A 127 -0.57 -3.30 -15.16
C ALA A 127 -1.88 -2.55 -14.87
N ALA A 128 -2.82 -2.62 -15.81
CA ALA A 128 -4.14 -1.99 -15.69
C ALA A 128 -4.97 -2.65 -14.58
N LEU A 129 -5.74 -1.83 -13.87
CA LEU A 129 -6.75 -2.25 -12.90
C LEU A 129 -8.13 -2.13 -13.53
N SER A 130 -8.78 -3.27 -13.71
CA SER A 130 -10.18 -3.33 -14.17
C SER A 130 -11.07 -3.85 -13.05
N TRP A 131 -12.24 -3.25 -12.89
CA TRP A 131 -13.18 -3.60 -11.85
C TRP A 131 -14.56 -3.83 -12.46
N TRP A 132 -15.08 -5.04 -12.26
CA TRP A 132 -16.45 -5.42 -12.57
C TRP A 132 -17.29 -5.45 -11.29
N THR A 133 -18.53 -5.03 -11.40
CA THR A 133 -19.47 -4.95 -10.28
C THR A 133 -20.90 -5.25 -10.74
N THR A 134 -21.67 -5.89 -9.87
CA THR A 134 -23.13 -6.03 -9.93
C THR A 134 -23.63 -6.00 -8.50
N ALA A 135 -24.34 -4.94 -8.13
CA ALA A 135 -24.78 -4.72 -6.76
C ALA A 135 -26.13 -3.99 -6.74
N SER A 136 -26.86 -4.14 -5.64
CA SER A 136 -28.11 -3.39 -5.38
C SER A 136 -27.92 -2.28 -4.35
N SER A 137 -26.82 -2.31 -3.59
CA SER A 137 -26.51 -1.36 -2.52
C SER A 137 -25.01 -1.08 -2.46
N GLY A 138 -24.63 0.01 -1.80
CA GLY A 138 -23.23 0.40 -1.67
C GLY A 138 -22.40 -0.66 -0.96
N TYR A 139 -21.16 -0.86 -1.42
CA TYR A 139 -20.23 -1.83 -0.86
C TYR A 139 -18.80 -1.33 -0.97
N TRP A 140 -17.90 -1.94 -0.22
CA TRP A 140 -16.48 -1.69 -0.38
C TRP A 140 -15.64 -2.95 -0.14
N VAL A 141 -14.48 -2.98 -0.77
CA VAL A 141 -13.51 -4.07 -0.69
C VAL A 141 -12.13 -3.48 -0.43
N LEU A 142 -11.57 -3.77 0.75
CA LEU A 142 -10.20 -3.43 1.08
C LEU A 142 -9.29 -4.55 0.61
N THR A 143 -8.26 -4.18 -0.13
CA THR A 143 -7.26 -5.10 -0.66
C THR A 143 -5.86 -4.63 -0.32
N THR A 144 -4.90 -5.55 -0.33
CA THR A 144 -3.47 -5.23 -0.37
C THR A 144 -2.87 -5.63 -1.71
N ALA A 145 -2.10 -4.73 -2.31
CA ALA A 145 -1.10 -5.08 -3.32
C ALA A 145 0.13 -5.64 -2.62
N ARG A 146 0.41 -6.92 -2.86
CA ARG A 146 1.53 -7.65 -2.26
C ARG A 146 2.62 -7.86 -3.29
N PHE A 147 3.84 -7.46 -2.96
CA PHE A 147 5.00 -7.59 -3.82
C PHE A 147 6.27 -7.81 -2.99
N THR A 148 7.35 -8.22 -3.65
CA THR A 148 8.65 -8.42 -3.00
C THR A 148 9.70 -7.51 -3.64
N VAL A 149 10.50 -6.83 -2.82
CA VAL A 149 11.65 -6.01 -3.25
C VAL A 149 12.84 -6.45 -2.43
N ASP A 150 13.93 -6.85 -3.09
CA ASP A 150 15.18 -7.26 -2.42
C ASP A 150 14.95 -8.21 -1.24
N SER A 151 14.13 -9.26 -1.45
CA SER A 151 13.68 -10.26 -0.46
C SER A 151 12.71 -9.77 0.63
N VAL A 152 12.38 -8.48 0.68
CA VAL A 152 11.41 -7.90 1.62
C VAL A 152 10.00 -7.98 1.04
N LYS A 153 9.07 -8.59 1.78
CA LYS A 153 7.64 -8.63 1.44
C LYS A 153 6.97 -7.32 1.84
N VAL A 154 6.38 -6.63 0.88
CA VAL A 154 5.72 -5.34 1.07
C VAL A 154 4.23 -5.48 0.78
N ARG A 155 3.40 -4.75 1.52
CA ARG A 155 1.95 -4.66 1.32
C ARG A 155 1.52 -3.21 1.21
N GLN A 156 0.61 -2.94 0.29
CA GLN A 156 0.00 -1.62 0.14
C GLN A 156 -1.49 -1.67 -0.02
N PHE A 157 -2.19 -0.90 0.80
CA PHE A 157 -3.64 -0.91 0.85
C PHE A 157 -4.27 -0.16 -0.32
N ILE A 158 -5.32 -0.76 -0.90
CA ILE A 158 -6.14 -0.23 -1.97
C ILE A 158 -7.59 -0.55 -1.63
N ASN A 159 -8.43 0.47 -1.56
CA ASN A 159 -9.85 0.33 -1.29
C ASN A 159 -10.66 0.56 -2.58
N PHE A 160 -11.52 -0.39 -2.90
CA PHE A 160 -12.49 -0.30 -3.98
C PHE A 160 -13.87 -0.01 -3.37
N THR A 161 -14.41 1.18 -3.59
CA THR A 161 -15.67 1.63 -2.98
C THR A 161 -16.72 1.93 -4.05
N ALA A 162 -17.87 1.26 -3.99
CA ALA A 162 -18.95 1.41 -4.96
C ALA A 162 -20.20 1.95 -4.29
N LYS A 163 -20.89 2.88 -4.96
CA LYS A 163 -22.16 3.45 -4.49
C LYS A 163 -23.21 3.44 -5.59
N PRO A 164 -24.49 3.23 -5.28
CA PRO A 164 -25.55 3.31 -6.28
C PRO A 164 -25.71 4.75 -6.77
N MET A 165 -26.01 4.92 -8.06
CA MET A 165 -26.53 6.16 -8.63
C MET A 165 -27.97 6.32 -8.14
N THR A 166 -28.28 7.50 -7.63
CA THR A 166 -29.61 7.92 -7.17
C THR A 166 -30.28 8.78 -8.22
#